data_AF-X8HRF8-F1
#
_entry.id   AF-X8HRF8-F1
#
_cell.length_a   1.000
_cell.length_b   1.000
_cell.length_c   1.000
_cell.angle_alpha   90.00
_cell.angle_beta   90.00
_cell.angle_gamma   90.00
#
_symmetry.space_group_name_H-M   'P 1'
#
loop_
_entity.id
_entity.type
_entity.pdbx_description
1 polymer ?
#
loop_
_entity_poly.entity_id
_entity_poly.type
_entity_poly.pdbx_seq_one_letter_code
_entity_poly.pdbx_strand_id
1 'polypeptide(L)'
;MKMIIISNFFSLLYNEFGDRINLINKLLEKEPDYLPAIKQKYTILSNYIDFSIHEMPWGLLLDKPSSEKEAKVEALADLDDFLELSKKLGKDNKEYIEDCRIYYNAWFDFLDNKDKYKSYEEYLEKNNIAY
;
A
#
# COMPACT_ATOMS: atom_id res chain seq x y z
N MET A 1 31.52 18.47 -11.17
CA MET A 1 31.04 18.73 -9.79
C MET A 1 29.53 19.03 -9.78
N LYS A 2 28.68 18.14 -10.34
CA LYS A 2 27.20 18.26 -10.32
C LYS A 2 26.53 17.08 -9.60
N MET A 3 27.22 15.95 -9.51
CA MET A 3 26.70 14.70 -8.93
C MET A 3 26.69 14.70 -7.38
N ILE A 4 27.58 15.48 -6.74
CA ILE A 4 27.70 15.55 -5.27
C ILE A 4 26.53 16.35 -4.64
N ILE A 5 26.01 17.37 -5.33
CA ILE A 5 24.93 18.23 -4.82
C ILE A 5 23.58 17.49 -4.82
N ILE A 6 23.33 16.66 -5.84
CA ILE A 6 22.08 15.90 -5.98
C ILE A 6 21.95 14.84 -4.89
N SER A 7 23.06 14.13 -4.58
CA SER A 7 23.12 13.16 -3.48
C SER A 7 22.76 13.80 -2.13
N ASN A 8 23.27 15.00 -1.88
CA ASN A 8 23.02 15.72 -0.63
C ASN A 8 21.57 16.23 -0.49
N PHE A 9 20.91 16.56 -1.61
CA PHE A 9 19.52 17.00 -1.59
C PHE A 9 18.56 15.85 -1.28
N PHE A 10 18.73 14.68 -1.91
CA PHE A 10 17.87 13.53 -1.63
C PHE A 10 18.10 12.96 -0.22
N SER A 11 19.34 12.98 0.29
CA SER A 11 19.59 12.60 1.69
C SER A 11 19.01 13.60 2.69
N LEU A 12 19.05 14.90 2.39
CA LEU A 12 18.36 15.93 3.17
C LEU A 12 16.85 15.71 3.19
N LEU A 13 16.24 15.48 2.02
CA LEU A 13 14.81 15.19 1.94
C LEU A 13 14.45 13.92 2.72
N TYR A 14 15.27 12.88 2.65
CA TYR A 14 15.03 11.65 3.40
C TYR A 14 15.18 11.85 4.92
N ASN A 15 16.17 12.62 5.36
CA ASN A 15 16.38 12.91 6.78
C ASN A 15 15.29 13.85 7.36
N GLU A 16 14.78 14.80 6.57
CA GLU A 16 13.79 15.78 7.00
C GLU A 16 12.34 15.25 6.89
N PHE A 17 12.09 14.43 5.87
CA PHE A 17 10.75 13.99 5.53
C PHE A 17 10.54 12.48 5.62
N GLY A 18 11.58 11.66 5.74
CA GLY A 18 11.46 10.20 5.67
C GLY A 18 11.40 9.72 4.22
N ASP A 19 10.62 8.67 3.94
CA ASP A 19 10.49 8.17 2.58
C ASP A 19 9.71 9.12 1.64
N ARG A 20 9.63 8.72 0.36
CA ARG A 20 8.95 9.52 -0.66
C ARG A 20 7.47 9.75 -0.36
N ILE A 21 6.77 8.81 0.29
CA ILE A 21 5.35 8.97 0.66
C ILE A 21 5.22 10.05 1.73
N ASN A 22 6.09 10.04 2.75
CA ASN A 22 6.01 11.01 3.83
C ASN A 22 6.24 12.46 3.35
N LEU A 23 7.15 12.67 2.40
CA LEU A 23 7.33 13.97 1.75
C LEU A 23 6.06 14.41 1.00
N ILE A 24 5.44 13.49 0.24
CA ILE A 24 4.21 13.78 -0.50
C ILE A 24 3.05 14.07 0.44
N ASN A 25 2.92 13.32 1.55
CA ASN A 25 1.91 13.55 2.58
C ASN A 25 2.04 14.96 3.17
N LYS A 26 3.24 15.36 3.61
CA LYS A 26 3.48 16.71 4.13
C LYS A 26 3.21 17.82 3.10
N LEU A 27 3.44 17.55 1.82
CA LEU A 27 3.09 18.49 0.76
C LEU A 27 1.57 18.62 0.60
N LEU A 28 0.85 17.49 0.61
CA LEU A 28 -0.61 17.47 0.51
C LEU A 28 -1.32 18.00 1.77
N GLU A 29 -0.70 17.94 2.95
CA GLU A 29 -1.19 18.62 4.15
C GLU A 29 -1.23 20.15 3.97
N LYS A 30 -0.24 20.71 3.26
CA LYS A 30 -0.14 22.16 3.01
C LYS A 30 -0.91 22.60 1.77
N GLU A 31 -0.87 21.78 0.72
CA GLU A 31 -1.52 22.04 -0.57
C GLU A 31 -2.34 20.80 -1.01
N PRO A 32 -3.55 20.60 -0.45
CA PRO A 32 -4.35 19.37 -0.64
C PRO A 32 -4.78 19.07 -2.08
N ASP A 33 -4.77 20.09 -2.94
CA ASP A 33 -5.16 20.02 -4.34
C ASP A 33 -3.97 20.13 -5.30
N TYR A 34 -2.73 20.05 -4.80
CA TYR A 34 -1.54 20.11 -5.64
C TYR A 34 -1.44 18.86 -6.54
N LEU A 35 -1.91 19.01 -7.77
CA LEU A 35 -2.10 17.92 -8.73
C LEU A 35 -0.85 17.05 -8.96
N PRO A 36 0.40 17.58 -9.05
CA PRO A 36 1.59 16.75 -9.18
C PRO A 36 1.79 15.78 -8.01
N ALA A 37 1.57 16.23 -6.77
CA ALA A 37 1.67 15.37 -5.59
C ALA A 37 0.56 14.31 -5.55
N ILE A 38 -0.68 14.69 -5.89
CA ILE A 38 -1.81 13.76 -6.00
C ILE A 38 -1.48 12.64 -6.99
N LYS A 39 -1.02 12.99 -8.20
CA LYS A 39 -0.64 12.00 -9.23
C LYS A 39 0.48 11.09 -8.76
N GLN A 40 1.48 11.64 -8.08
CA GLN A 40 2.61 10.85 -7.60
C GLN A 40 2.20 9.88 -6.48
N LYS A 41 1.42 10.34 -5.48
CA LYS A 41 0.88 9.47 -4.42
C LYS A 41 0.03 8.36 -5.01
N TYR A 42 -0.86 8.72 -5.96
CA TYR A 42 -1.70 7.75 -6.67
C TYR A 42 -0.87 6.66 -7.35
N THR A 43 0.19 7.03 -8.10
CA THR A 43 1.04 6.05 -8.79
C THR A 43 1.79 5.15 -7.81
N ILE A 44 2.30 5.71 -6.71
CA ILE A 44 3.01 4.91 -5.71
C ILE A 44 2.06 3.90 -5.06
N LEU A 45 0.90 4.34 -4.59
CA LEU A 45 -0.09 3.46 -3.96
C LEU A 45 -0.61 2.42 -4.94
N SER A 46 -0.98 2.82 -6.17
CA SER A 46 -1.45 1.89 -7.20
C SER A 46 -0.44 0.78 -7.47
N ASN A 47 0.84 1.11 -7.62
CA ASN A 47 1.89 0.12 -7.87
C ASN A 47 2.15 -0.77 -6.65
N TYR A 48 2.10 -0.20 -5.45
CA TYR A 48 2.31 -0.95 -4.22
C TYR A 48 1.17 -1.95 -3.97
N ILE A 49 -0.09 -1.50 -4.12
CA ILE A 49 -1.27 -2.34 -3.95
C ILE A 49 -1.22 -3.49 -4.97
N ASP A 50 -1.03 -3.19 -6.26
CA ASP A 50 -0.94 -4.20 -7.31
C ASP A 50 0.15 -5.24 -7.05
N PHE A 51 1.35 -4.77 -6.69
CA PHE A 51 2.45 -5.64 -6.29
C PHE A 51 2.09 -6.50 -5.07
N SER A 52 1.55 -5.88 -4.02
CA SER A 52 1.27 -6.59 -2.78
C SER A 52 0.19 -7.67 -2.95
N ILE A 53 -0.84 -7.41 -3.75
CA ILE A 53 -1.84 -8.41 -4.13
C ILE A 53 -1.18 -9.50 -4.98
N HIS A 54 -0.36 -9.15 -5.97
CA HIS A 54 0.34 -10.16 -6.77
C HIS A 54 1.23 -11.12 -5.94
N GLU A 55 1.92 -10.58 -4.92
CA GLU A 55 2.86 -11.34 -4.08
C GLU A 55 2.20 -12.11 -2.92
N MET A 56 0.98 -11.74 -2.54
CA MET A 56 0.27 -12.31 -1.38
C MET A 56 0.07 -13.84 -1.47
N PRO A 57 -0.33 -14.43 -2.62
CA PRO A 57 -0.43 -15.89 -2.77
C PRO A 57 0.88 -16.64 -2.56
N TRP A 58 2.01 -15.99 -2.87
CA TRP A 58 3.34 -16.56 -2.70
C TRP A 58 3.88 -16.41 -1.28
N GLY A 59 3.17 -15.67 -0.42
CA GLY A 59 3.63 -15.31 0.91
C GLY A 59 4.92 -14.49 0.90
N LEU A 60 5.24 -13.81 -0.22
CA LEU A 60 6.50 -13.07 -0.36
C LEU A 60 6.50 -11.71 0.33
N LEU A 61 5.35 -11.25 0.82
CA LEU A 61 5.27 -10.10 1.72
C LEU A 61 5.89 -10.35 3.12
N LEU A 62 6.35 -11.58 3.42
CA LEU A 62 6.69 -12.07 4.76
C LEU A 62 8.05 -11.63 5.34
N ASP A 63 8.77 -10.69 4.74
CA ASP A 63 10.03 -10.20 5.33
C ASP A 63 9.81 -9.14 6.43
N LYS A 64 8.58 -8.63 6.59
CA LYS A 64 8.18 -7.90 7.79
C LYS A 64 7.48 -8.87 8.76
N PRO A 65 7.87 -8.92 10.05
CA PRO A 65 7.23 -9.79 11.02
C PRO A 65 5.71 -9.58 10.97
N SER A 66 5.02 -10.65 10.62
CA SER A 66 3.60 -10.73 10.25
C SER A 66 2.64 -10.54 11.45
N SER A 67 3.07 -9.82 12.49
CA SER A 67 2.41 -9.76 13.79
C SER A 67 1.93 -8.37 14.22
N GLU A 68 2.19 -7.32 13.43
CA GLU A 68 1.77 -5.98 13.84
C GLU A 68 0.36 -5.71 13.33
N LYS A 69 -0.61 -5.61 14.25
CA LYS A 69 -1.94 -5.06 13.97
C LYS A 69 -1.88 -3.76 13.16
N GLU A 70 -0.79 -3.03 13.32
CA GLU A 70 -0.45 -1.81 12.59
C GLU A 70 -0.36 -2.06 11.08
N ALA A 71 0.18 -3.19 10.61
CA ALA A 71 0.27 -3.50 9.17
C ALA A 71 -1.11 -3.67 8.50
N LYS A 72 -2.09 -4.28 9.19
CA LYS A 72 -3.48 -4.36 8.69
C LYS A 72 -4.11 -2.98 8.61
N VAL A 73 -3.91 -2.16 9.65
CA VAL A 73 -4.43 -0.79 9.69
C VAL A 73 -3.84 0.06 8.58
N GLU A 74 -2.52 -0.01 8.36
CA GLU A 74 -1.82 0.70 7.29
C GLU A 74 -2.31 0.28 5.90
N ALA A 75 -2.38 -1.02 5.61
CA ALA A 75 -2.84 -1.50 4.30
C ALA A 75 -4.28 -1.06 3.98
N LEU A 76 -5.17 -1.06 4.99
CA LEU A 76 -6.54 -0.60 4.81
C LEU A 76 -6.63 0.93 4.67
N ALA A 77 -5.80 1.68 5.37
CA ALA A 77 -5.70 3.14 5.24
C ALA A 77 -5.14 3.54 3.85
N ASP A 78 -4.16 2.79 3.33
CA ASP A 78 -3.62 3.00 1.98
C ASP A 78 -4.70 2.80 0.90
N LEU A 79 -5.64 1.86 1.08
CA LEU A 79 -6.80 1.70 0.20
C LEU A 79 -7.77 2.88 0.28
N ASP A 80 -8.00 3.43 1.49
CA ASP A 80 -8.84 4.60 1.68
C ASP A 80 -8.23 5.83 1.00
N ASP A 81 -6.93 6.05 1.20
CA ASP A 81 -6.15 7.09 0.53
C ASP A 81 -6.19 6.92 -0.99
N PHE A 82 -6.01 5.69 -1.48
CA PHE A 82 -6.06 5.41 -2.91
C PHE A 82 -7.44 5.72 -3.50
N LEU A 83 -8.52 5.36 -2.80
CA LEU A 83 -9.89 5.68 -3.21
C LEU A 83 -10.13 7.19 -3.31
N GLU A 84 -9.64 7.97 -2.33
CA GLU A 84 -9.76 9.43 -2.36
C GLU A 84 -8.98 10.04 -3.53
N LEU A 85 -7.76 9.57 -3.77
CA LEU A 85 -6.94 10.01 -4.91
C LEU A 85 -7.58 9.65 -6.25
N SER A 86 -8.17 8.46 -6.37
CA SER A 86 -8.93 8.05 -7.56
C SER A 86 -10.08 9.00 -7.85
N LYS A 87 -10.86 9.38 -6.83
CA LYS A 87 -11.94 10.37 -6.97
C LYS A 87 -11.40 11.73 -7.43
N LYS A 88 -10.33 12.23 -6.81
CA LYS A 88 -9.69 13.50 -7.20
C LYS A 88 -9.19 13.51 -8.64
N LEU A 89 -8.76 12.36 -9.16
CA LEU A 89 -8.25 12.21 -10.52
C LEU A 89 -9.30 11.76 -11.54
N GLY A 90 -10.56 11.55 -11.14
CA GLY A 90 -11.62 11.02 -12.01
C GLY A 90 -11.32 9.61 -12.52
N LYS A 91 -10.68 8.76 -11.70
CA LYS A 91 -10.38 7.36 -11.99
C LYS A 91 -11.40 6.45 -11.33
N ASP A 92 -11.91 5.49 -12.09
CA ASP A 92 -12.80 4.47 -11.56
C ASP A 92 -12.00 3.23 -11.14
N ASN A 93 -11.64 3.17 -9.86
CA ASN A 93 -10.95 2.05 -9.25
C ASN A 93 -11.78 1.39 -8.14
N LYS A 94 -13.08 1.71 -8.05
CA LYS A 94 -13.87 1.37 -6.87
C LYS A 94 -13.97 -0.14 -6.66
N GLU A 95 -14.35 -0.88 -7.70
CA GLU A 95 -14.49 -2.34 -7.67
C GLU A 95 -13.16 -3.01 -7.31
N TYR A 96 -12.07 -2.63 -7.98
CA TYR A 96 -10.73 -3.12 -7.67
C TYR A 96 -10.32 -2.89 -6.20
N ILE A 97 -10.63 -1.72 -5.63
CA ILE A 97 -10.34 -1.41 -4.23
C ILE A 97 -11.18 -2.28 -3.28
N GLU A 98 -12.43 -2.58 -3.64
CA GLU A 98 -13.30 -3.48 -2.87
C GLU A 98 -12.72 -4.91 -2.85
N ASP A 99 -12.25 -5.41 -3.99
CA ASP A 99 -11.56 -6.70 -4.10
C ASP A 99 -10.28 -6.73 -3.27
N CYS A 100 -9.41 -5.72 -3.41
CA CYS A 100 -8.17 -5.61 -2.62
C CYS A 100 -8.46 -5.62 -1.11
N ARG A 101 -9.56 -4.99 -0.68
CA ARG A 101 -9.96 -4.97 0.73
C ARG A 101 -10.35 -6.36 1.21
N ILE A 102 -11.03 -7.15 0.39
CA ILE A 102 -11.34 -8.56 0.70
C ILE A 102 -10.02 -9.33 0.87
N TYR A 103 -9.07 -9.18 -0.05
CA TYR A 103 -7.79 -9.89 -0.02
C TYR A 103 -6.92 -9.52 1.16
N TYR A 104 -6.76 -8.23 1.50
CA TYR A 104 -5.99 -7.86 2.70
C TYR A 104 -6.63 -8.43 3.96
N ASN A 105 -7.96 -8.35 4.11
CA ASN A 105 -8.62 -8.92 5.29
C ASN A 105 -8.40 -10.43 5.37
N ALA A 106 -8.60 -11.15 4.25
CA ALA A 106 -8.35 -12.58 4.16
C ALA A 106 -6.90 -12.95 4.53
N TRP A 107 -5.93 -12.18 4.05
CA TRP A 107 -4.51 -12.39 4.33
C TRP A 107 -4.18 -12.25 5.81
N PHE A 108 -4.59 -11.16 6.44
CA PHE A 108 -4.31 -10.97 7.86
C PHE A 108 -5.06 -11.99 8.73
N ASP A 109 -6.28 -12.36 8.36
CA ASP A 109 -7.03 -13.39 9.06
C ASP A 109 -6.39 -14.79 8.90
N PHE A 110 -5.81 -15.09 7.72
CA PHE A 110 -4.98 -16.27 7.49
C PHE A 110 -3.72 -16.26 8.36
N LEU A 111 -3.02 -15.13 8.45
CA LEU A 111 -1.82 -15.00 9.28
C LEU A 111 -2.11 -15.23 10.77
N ASP A 112 -3.22 -14.69 11.27
CA ASP A 112 -3.68 -14.90 12.65
C ASP A 112 -4.07 -16.36 12.95
N ASN A 113 -4.31 -17.17 11.90
CA ASN A 113 -4.73 -18.56 12.00
C ASN A 113 -3.80 -19.50 11.22
N LYS A 114 -2.53 -19.12 11.01
CA LYS A 114 -1.60 -19.81 10.11
C LYS A 114 -1.38 -21.28 10.45
N ASP A 115 -1.58 -21.69 11.69
CA ASP A 115 -1.50 -23.07 12.15
C ASP A 115 -2.67 -23.96 11.68
N LYS A 116 -3.80 -23.36 11.28
CA LYS A 116 -5.03 -24.06 10.85
C LYS A 116 -5.11 -24.33 9.35
N TYR A 117 -4.20 -23.74 8.57
CA TYR A 117 -4.21 -23.78 7.10
C TYR A 117 -2.81 -24.11 6.58
N LYS A 118 -2.71 -24.93 5.54
CA LYS A 118 -1.43 -25.32 4.92
C LYS A 118 -0.88 -24.21 4.02
N SER A 119 -1.76 -23.41 3.42
CA SER A 119 -1.43 -22.31 2.53
C SER A 119 -2.52 -21.23 2.56
N TYR A 120 -2.20 -20.06 2.02
CA TYR A 120 -3.20 -19.00 1.83
C TYR A 120 -4.25 -19.40 0.79
N GLU A 121 -3.85 -20.12 -0.27
CA GLU A 121 -4.79 -20.69 -1.25
C GLU A 121 -5.83 -21.60 -0.58
N GLU A 122 -5.42 -22.51 0.31
CA GLU A 122 -6.36 -23.34 1.07
C GLU A 122 -7.29 -22.50 1.96
N TYR A 123 -6.79 -21.40 2.52
CA TYR A 123 -7.61 -20.46 3.29
C TYR A 123 -8.70 -19.83 2.41
N LEU A 124 -8.35 -19.34 1.23
CA LEU A 124 -9.29 -18.71 0.30
C LEU A 124 -10.38 -19.68 -0.13
N GLU A 125 -10.00 -20.91 -0.52
CA GLU A 125 -10.93 -21.97 -0.92
C GLU A 125 -11.92 -22.30 0.20
N LYS A 126 -11.44 -22.53 1.43
CA LYS A 126 -12.29 -22.88 2.57
C LYS A 126 -13.25 -21.76 2.99
N ASN A 127 -12.93 -20.51 2.66
CA ASN A 127 -13.74 -19.35 2.98
C ASN A 127 -14.56 -18.83 1.78
N ASN A 128 -14.56 -19.53 0.65
CA ASN A 128 -15.26 -19.15 -0.59
C ASN A 128 -14.88 -17.75 -1.11
N ILE A 129 -13.60 -17.40 -1.00
CA ILE A 129 -13.06 -16.14 -1.52
C ILE A 129 -12.43 -16.43 -2.88
N ALA A 130 -13.02 -15.89 -3.95
CA ALA A 130 -12.43 -15.95 -5.28
C ALA A 130 -11.24 -14.99 -5.35
N TYR A 131 -10.14 -15.41 -5.96
CA TYR A 131 -8.92 -14.62 -6.13
C TYR A 131 -8.74 -14.13 -7.56
#